data_AF-S6BVS6-F1
#
_entry.id   AF-S6BVS6-F1
#
_cell.length_a   1.000
_cell.length_b   1.000
_cell.length_c   1.000
_cell.angle_alpha   90.00
_cell.angle_beta   90.00
_cell.angle_gamma   90.00
#
_symmetry.space_group_name_H-M   'P 1'
#
loop_
_entity.id
_entity.type
_entity.pdbx_description
1 polymer ?
#
loop_
_entity_poly.entity_id
_entity_poly.type
_entity_poly.pdbx_seq_one_letter_code
_entity_poly.pdbx_strand_id
1 'polypeptide(L)'
;MLTHPEIARARPARVATLLALLHAPVRAEWPLTPTLQAQAGLAQPVRALWFDKLEIRFGGPSTPPGQRYVQVGERVYLVDDFWFDLAGLPATHFREAE
;
A
#
# COMPACT_ATOMS: atom_id res chain seq x y z
N MET A 1 -2.24 16.75 -9.61
CA MET A 1 -2.65 16.30 -8.27
C MET A 1 -4.16 16.09 -8.33
N LEU A 2 -4.68 14.92 -7.93
CA LEU A 2 -6.14 14.75 -7.84
C LEU A 2 -6.65 15.57 -6.66
N THR A 3 -7.61 16.46 -6.91
CA THR A 3 -8.31 17.22 -5.85
C THR A 3 -9.73 16.70 -5.62
N HIS A 4 -10.20 15.82 -6.50
CA HIS A 4 -11.53 15.20 -6.50
C HIS A 4 -11.43 13.88 -7.28
N PRO A 5 -12.38 12.93 -7.09
CA PRO A 5 -12.44 11.72 -7.90
C PRO A 5 -12.55 12.04 -9.40
N GLU A 6 -11.78 11.34 -10.23
CA GLU A 6 -11.84 11.47 -11.70
C GLU A 6 -12.69 10.34 -12.31
N ILE A 7 -13.57 10.68 -13.24
CA ILE A 7 -14.30 9.69 -14.07
C ILE A 7 -13.55 9.55 -15.38
N ALA A 8 -12.71 8.52 -15.48
CA ALA A 8 -11.98 8.20 -16.70
C ALA A 8 -11.79 6.68 -16.81
N ARG A 9 -11.50 6.20 -18.03
CA ARG A 9 -11.17 4.79 -18.21
C ARG A 9 -9.80 4.50 -17.60
N ALA A 10 -9.77 3.51 -16.72
CA ALA A 10 -8.53 3.06 -16.11
C ALA A 10 -7.76 2.14 -17.08
N ARG A 11 -6.43 2.26 -17.08
CA ARG A 11 -5.53 1.41 -17.85
C ARG A 11 -5.46 0.01 -17.22
N PRO A 12 -6.00 -1.04 -17.86
CA PRO A 12 -6.21 -2.35 -17.22
C PRO A 12 -4.92 -2.98 -16.67
N ALA A 13 -3.82 -2.91 -17.41
CA ALA A 13 -2.53 -3.48 -16.98
C ALA A 13 -1.99 -2.84 -15.69
N ARG A 14 -2.23 -1.54 -15.50
CA ARG A 14 -1.76 -0.79 -14.32
C ARG A 14 -2.63 -1.08 -13.10
N VAL A 15 -3.94 -1.17 -13.31
CA VAL A 15 -4.88 -1.62 -12.27
C VAL A 15 -4.55 -3.06 -11.85
N ALA A 16 -4.27 -3.96 -12.79
CA ALA A 16 -3.86 -5.33 -12.48
C ALA A 16 -2.58 -5.39 -11.65
N THR A 17 -1.61 -4.50 -11.92
CA THR A 17 -0.37 -4.42 -11.13
C THR A 17 -0.66 -3.97 -9.69
N LEU A 18 -1.56 -2.99 -9.50
CA LEU A 18 -2.00 -2.60 -8.15
C LEU A 18 -2.73 -3.73 -7.44
N LEU A 19 -3.64 -4.42 -8.13
CA LEU A 19 -4.38 -5.56 -7.57
C LEU A 19 -3.47 -6.71 -7.16
N ALA A 20 -2.30 -6.87 -7.81
CA ALA A 20 -1.32 -7.87 -7.41
C ALA A 20 -0.78 -7.66 -5.98
N LEU A 21 -0.91 -6.47 -5.40
CA LEU A 21 -0.61 -6.20 -3.99
C LEU A 21 -1.41 -7.11 -3.05
N LEU A 22 -2.65 -7.44 -3.41
CA LEU A 22 -3.50 -8.34 -2.60
C LEU A 22 -2.92 -9.76 -2.48
N HIS A 23 -1.99 -10.10 -3.36
CA HIS A 23 -1.26 -11.36 -3.39
C HIS A 23 0.25 -11.19 -3.16
N ALA A 24 0.66 -10.02 -2.66
CA ALA A 24 2.06 -9.73 -2.38
C ALA A 24 2.65 -10.79 -1.43
N PRO A 25 3.84 -11.34 -1.72
CA PRO A 25 4.52 -12.24 -0.79
C PRO A 25 4.75 -11.54 0.56
N VAL A 26 4.25 -12.16 1.61
CA VAL A 26 4.49 -11.75 3.00
C VAL A 26 5.77 -12.41 3.49
N ARG A 27 6.74 -11.60 3.94
CA ARG A 27 7.99 -12.12 4.49
C ARG A 27 7.91 -12.42 5.98
N ALA A 28 7.09 -11.66 6.70
CA ALA A 28 6.79 -11.87 8.10
C ALA A 28 5.44 -11.22 8.45
N GLU A 29 4.81 -11.74 9.50
CA GLU A 29 3.55 -11.20 10.01
C GLU A 29 3.47 -11.28 11.53
N TRP A 30 2.77 -10.31 12.12
CA TRP A 30 2.57 -10.21 13.56
C TRP A 30 1.17 -9.68 13.86
N PRO A 31 0.60 -10.01 15.05
CA PRO A 31 -0.56 -9.28 15.54
C PRO A 31 -0.20 -7.80 15.75
N LEU A 32 -1.16 -6.92 15.44
CA LEU A 32 -1.02 -5.50 15.73
C LEU A 32 -0.96 -5.30 17.25
N THR A 33 0.08 -4.61 17.69
CA THR A 33 0.21 -4.16 19.09
C THR A 33 0.57 -2.67 19.08
N PRO A 34 0.25 -1.90 20.15
CA PRO A 34 0.61 -0.48 20.20
C PRO A 34 2.12 -0.24 20.04
N THR A 35 2.94 -1.12 20.62
CA THR A 35 4.40 -1.06 20.51
C THR A 35 4.86 -1.27 19.07
N LEU A 36 4.37 -2.33 18.41
CA LEU A 36 4.72 -2.59 17.01
C LEU A 36 4.19 -1.48 16.09
N GLN A 37 2.98 -0.99 16.33
CA GLN A 37 2.38 0.09 15.56
C GLN A 37 3.24 1.36 15.59
N ALA A 38 3.77 1.72 16.76
CA ALA A 38 4.67 2.85 16.89
C ALA A 38 6.02 2.59 16.19
N GLN A 39 6.65 1.44 16.44
CA GLN A 39 7.95 1.09 15.85
C GLN A 39 7.90 0.97 14.32
N ALA A 40 6.80 0.46 13.78
CA ALA A 40 6.57 0.30 12.37
C ALA A 40 6.08 1.57 11.66
N GLY A 41 5.92 2.71 12.36
CA GLY A 41 5.41 3.94 11.77
C GLY A 41 3.95 3.85 11.29
N LEU A 42 3.15 2.96 11.89
CA LEU A 42 1.75 2.72 11.53
C LEU A 42 0.76 3.58 12.34
N ALA A 43 1.24 4.26 13.39
CA ALA A 43 0.44 5.23 14.14
C ALA A 43 0.05 6.44 13.27
N GLN A 44 0.92 6.83 12.33
CA GLN A 44 0.65 7.82 11.29
C GLN A 44 1.09 7.23 9.95
N PRO A 45 0.23 6.42 9.30
CA PRO A 45 0.62 5.74 8.08
C PRO A 45 0.97 6.76 7.00
N VAL A 46 2.07 6.48 6.29
CA VAL A 46 2.60 7.36 5.23
C VAL A 46 1.63 7.38 4.04
N ARG A 47 0.99 6.25 3.78
CA ARG A 47 -0.01 6.09 2.73
C ARG A 47 -1.02 5.04 3.14
N ALA A 48 -2.26 5.20 2.68
CA ALA A 48 -3.27 4.16 2.74
C ALA A 48 -3.83 3.91 1.35
N LEU A 49 -4.20 2.66 1.08
CA LEU A 49 -4.81 2.23 -0.16
C LEU A 49 -6.07 1.43 0.17
N TRP A 50 -7.15 1.69 -0.54
CA TRP A 50 -8.43 1.02 -0.34
C TRP A 50 -8.75 0.13 -1.53
N PHE A 51 -9.03 -1.14 -1.26
CA PHE A 51 -9.62 -2.08 -2.20
C PHE A 51 -11.01 -2.44 -1.70
N ASP A 52 -12.04 -1.82 -2.29
CA ASP A 52 -13.41 -1.87 -1.76
C ASP A 52 -13.43 -1.47 -0.27
N LYS A 53 -13.70 -2.41 0.65
CA LYS A 53 -13.73 -2.17 2.11
C LYS A 53 -12.40 -2.48 2.81
N LEU A 54 -11.43 -3.02 2.09
CA LEU A 54 -10.13 -3.38 2.64
C LEU A 54 -9.20 -2.17 2.64
N GLU A 55 -8.87 -1.68 3.83
CA GLU A 55 -7.84 -0.66 4.02
C GLU A 55 -6.46 -1.31 4.22
N ILE A 56 -5.50 -0.89 3.42
CA ILE A 56 -4.09 -1.27 3.53
C ILE A 56 -3.29 -0.03 3.90
N ARG A 57 -2.70 -0.02 5.10
CA ARG A 57 -1.95 1.14 5.64
C ARG A 57 -0.46 0.86 5.59
N PHE A 58 0.29 1.68 4.86
CA PHE A 58 1.74 1.59 4.76
C PHE A 58 2.42 2.40 5.85
N GLY A 59 3.29 1.75 6.62
CA GLY A 59 4.12 2.35 7.64
C GLY A 59 5.51 2.74 7.14
N GLY A 60 6.47 2.71 8.06
CA GLY A 60 7.88 2.95 7.80
C GLY A 60 8.60 1.76 7.16
N PRO A 61 9.77 2.00 6.54
CA PRO A 61 10.62 0.94 6.02
C PRO A 61 11.17 0.07 7.16
N SER A 62 11.49 -1.19 6.87
CA SER A 62 12.23 -2.06 7.78
C SER A 62 13.72 -1.69 7.87
N THR A 63 14.38 -2.26 8.88
CA THR A 63 15.84 -2.28 8.97
C THR A 63 16.29 -3.75 8.96
N PRO A 64 17.08 -4.20 7.96
CA PRO A 64 17.61 -3.43 6.82
C PRO A 64 16.54 -2.99 5.81
N PRO A 65 16.83 -2.00 4.96
CA PRO A 65 15.90 -1.48 3.96
C PRO A 65 15.59 -2.50 2.85
N GLY A 66 14.50 -2.26 2.12
CA GLY A 66 14.01 -3.11 1.02
C GLY A 66 12.62 -3.70 1.28
N GLN A 67 12.12 -3.57 2.50
CA GLN A 67 10.79 -4.01 2.89
C GLN A 67 10.08 -2.91 3.68
N ARG A 68 8.76 -3.00 3.78
CA ARG A 68 7.91 -2.04 4.48
C ARG A 68 6.85 -2.73 5.30
N TYR A 69 6.60 -2.16 6.48
CA TYR A 69 5.50 -2.59 7.31
C TYR A 69 4.17 -2.14 6.73
N VAL A 70 3.22 -3.05 6.68
CA VAL A 70 1.87 -2.82 6.17
C VAL A 70 0.87 -3.35 7.19
N GLN A 71 -0.10 -2.55 7.58
CA GLN A 71 -1.21 -2.97 8.42
C GLN A 71 -2.43 -3.28 7.57
N VAL A 72 -3.05 -4.43 7.83
CA VAL A 72 -4.37 -4.80 7.32
C VAL A 72 -5.19 -5.35 8.48
N GLY A 73 -6.20 -4.60 8.91
CA GLY A 73 -6.96 -4.90 10.14
C GLY A 73 -6.05 -4.95 11.37
N GLU A 74 -6.16 -6.03 12.14
CA GLU A 74 -5.43 -6.29 13.38
C GLU A 74 -4.08 -7.01 13.17
N ARG A 75 -3.54 -6.97 11.95
CA ARG A 75 -2.26 -7.62 11.60
C ARG A 75 -1.33 -6.66 10.90
N VAL A 76 -0.04 -6.83 11.19
CA VAL A 76 1.07 -6.13 10.54
C VAL A 76 1.86 -7.15 9.74
N TYR A 77 2.13 -6.82 8.49
CA TYR A 77 2.86 -7.62 7.53
C TYR A 77 4.12 -6.89 7.11
N LEU A 78 5.14 -7.64 6.72
CA LEU A 78 6.34 -7.12 6.10
C LEU A 78 6.37 -7.57 4.64
N VAL A 79 6.32 -6.61 3.72
CA VAL A 79 6.28 -6.83 2.26
C VAL A 79 7.39 -6.03 1.57
N ASP A 80 7.69 -6.35 0.32
CA ASP A 80 8.70 -5.59 -0.44
C ASP A 80 8.31 -4.12 -0.65
N ASP A 81 9.29 -3.23 -0.56
CA ASP A 81 9.06 -1.77 -0.62
C ASP A 81 8.51 -1.31 -1.99
N PHE A 82 8.72 -2.12 -3.03
CA PHE A 82 8.16 -1.94 -4.37
C PHE A 82 6.65 -1.62 -4.36
N TRP A 83 5.88 -2.25 -3.47
CA TRP A 83 4.44 -2.03 -3.38
C TRP A 83 4.08 -0.62 -2.89
N PHE A 84 4.91 -0.07 -2.01
CA PHE A 84 4.76 1.31 -1.57
C PHE A 84 5.03 2.26 -2.73
N ASP A 85 6.10 2.06 -3.50
CA ASP A 85 6.39 2.90 -4.66
C ASP A 85 5.28 2.86 -5.71
N LEU A 86 4.77 1.66 -6.01
CA LEU A 86 3.66 1.45 -6.94
C LEU A 86 2.39 2.20 -6.48
N ALA A 87 2.06 2.12 -5.20
CA ALA A 87 0.91 2.81 -4.60
C ALA A 87 1.04 4.35 -4.64
N GLY A 88 2.24 4.87 -4.90
CA GLY A 88 2.53 6.30 -4.93
C GLY A 88 2.54 6.92 -6.31
N LEU A 89 2.36 6.11 -7.35
CA LEU A 89 2.34 6.62 -8.71
C LEU A 89 1.18 7.63 -8.89
N PRO A 90 1.40 8.71 -9.66
CA PRO A 90 0.34 9.65 -9.99
C PRO A 90 -0.85 8.94 -10.66
N ALA A 91 -2.08 9.40 -10.42
CA ALA A 91 -3.27 8.80 -11.03
C ALA A 91 -3.23 8.78 -12.57
N THR A 92 -2.50 9.69 -13.20
CA THR A 92 -2.26 9.69 -14.66
C THR A 92 -1.59 8.41 -15.14
N HIS A 93 -0.82 7.70 -14.31
CA HIS A 93 -0.28 6.38 -14.64
C HIS A 93 -1.35 5.29 -14.77
N PHE A 94 -2.53 5.50 -14.17
CA PHE A 94 -3.63 4.55 -14.14
C PHE A 94 -4.75 4.91 -15.11
N ARG A 95 -4.65 6.02 -15.85
CA ARG A 95 -5.61 6.43 -16.87
C ARG A 95 -5.18 5.92 -18.25
N GLU A 96 -6.12 5.53 -19.09
CA GLU A 96 -5.83 5.35 -20.51
C GLU A 96 -5.50 6.70 -21.16
N ALA A 97 -4.62 6.70 -22.15
CA ALA A 97 -4.45 7.87 -23.02
C ALA A 97 -5.68 7.95 -23.93
N GLU A 98 -6.21 9.15 -24.12
CA GLU A 98 -7.29 9.43 -25.08
C GLU A 98 -6.84 9.22 -26.53
#